data_AF-Q8BQQ9-F1
#
_entry.id   AF-Q8BQQ9-F1
#
_cell.length_a   1.000
_cell.length_b   1.000
_cell.length_c   1.000
_cell.angle_alpha   90.00
_cell.angle_beta   90.00
_cell.angle_gamma   90.00
#
_symmetry.space_group_name_H-M   'P 1'
#
loop_
_entity.id
_entity.type
_entity.pdbx_description
1 polymer ?
#
loop_
_entity_poly.entity_id
_entity_poly.type
_entity_poly.pdbx_seq_one_letter_code
_entity_poly.pdbx_strand_id
1 'polypeptide(L)'
;MVVMENVGQQKLYEMVSYCQNVSKCRRVLIAQHFDEVWNADACNKMCDNCCKDVSFEKKNVTQHCRDLIKILKQAEGLNEKLTPLKLIDAWMGKGAAKLRVAGVVAPALPREDLERIVAHALLQQYLKEDYSFTAYATISYLKVGPRACLLSNEAHAVTMQVKKSAQSSVRGALSEARQVEQVDSKGEEQSSASGSSPEINTTSAPGRLGGQAGFKR
;
A
#
# COMPACT_ATOMS: atom_id res chain seq x y z
N MET A 1 -1.29 -26.61 -9.91
CA MET A 1 0.14 -26.91 -9.70
C MET A 1 0.31 -27.47 -8.29
N VAL A 2 0.43 -26.65 -7.25
CA VAL A 2 0.71 -27.07 -5.85
C VAL A 2 -0.47 -27.68 -5.07
N VAL A 3 -1.54 -28.14 -5.76
CA VAL A 3 -2.81 -28.59 -5.12
C VAL A 3 -2.69 -29.95 -4.42
N MET A 4 -1.68 -30.74 -4.78
CA MET A 4 -1.39 -32.05 -4.16
C MET A 4 -0.35 -31.95 -3.03
N GLU A 5 0.17 -30.75 -2.74
CA GLU A 5 1.15 -30.53 -1.67
C GLU A 5 0.44 -30.14 -0.37
N ASN A 6 0.67 -30.89 0.72
CA ASN A 6 0.02 -30.71 2.02
C ASN A 6 -0.02 -29.25 2.54
N VAL A 7 1.02 -28.47 2.24
CA VAL A 7 1.16 -27.04 2.63
C VAL A 7 1.43 -26.12 1.44
N GLY A 8 1.24 -26.59 0.20
CA GLY A 8 1.57 -25.83 -1.02
C GLY A 8 0.78 -24.53 -1.15
N GLN A 9 -0.53 -24.58 -0.85
CA GLN A 9 -1.38 -23.39 -0.84
C GLN A 9 -0.96 -22.39 0.26
N GLN A 10 -0.59 -22.86 1.45
CA GLN A 10 -0.15 -22.01 2.55
C GLN A 10 1.13 -21.24 2.16
N LYS A 11 2.15 -21.95 1.67
CA LYS A 11 3.41 -21.35 1.20
C LYS A 11 3.18 -20.36 0.05
N LEU A 12 2.25 -20.65 -0.85
CA LEU A 12 1.85 -19.72 -1.91
C LEU A 12 1.19 -18.44 -1.34
N TYR A 13 0.32 -18.57 -0.33
CA TYR A 13 -0.28 -17.42 0.34
C TYR A 13 0.73 -16.57 1.12
N GLU A 14 1.75 -17.18 1.72
CA GLU A 14 2.88 -16.46 2.32
C GLU A 14 3.64 -15.63 1.27
N MET A 15 3.92 -16.21 0.10
CA MET A 15 4.54 -15.49 -1.03
C MET A 15 3.64 -14.36 -1.59
N VAL A 16 2.33 -14.59 -1.71
CA VAL A 16 1.38 -13.54 -2.14
C VAL A 16 1.27 -12.43 -1.09
N SER A 17 1.39 -12.75 0.20
CA SER A 17 1.46 -11.77 1.30
C SER A 17 2.72 -10.90 1.20
N TYR A 18 3.88 -11.48 0.88
CA TYR A 18 5.10 -10.73 0.56
C TYR A 18 4.88 -9.77 -0.62
N CYS A 19 4.28 -10.24 -1.72
CA CYS A 19 3.97 -9.40 -2.88
C CYS A 19 3.00 -8.25 -2.57
N GLN A 20 1.98 -8.49 -1.75
CA GLN A 20 1.02 -7.45 -1.32
C GLN A 20 1.63 -6.43 -0.34
N ASN A 21 2.77 -6.74 0.31
CA ASN A 21 3.33 -5.85 1.32
C ASN A 21 4.04 -4.63 0.70
N VAL A 22 3.48 -3.45 0.93
CA VAL A 22 3.96 -2.18 0.38
C VAL A 22 4.84 -1.37 1.34
N SER A 23 4.93 -1.74 2.61
CA SER A 23 5.46 -0.90 3.70
C SER A 23 6.59 -1.53 4.52
N LYS A 24 6.55 -2.84 4.80
CA LYS A 24 7.62 -3.54 5.53
C LYS A 24 8.86 -3.71 4.63
N CYS A 25 10.05 -3.57 5.22
CA CYS A 25 11.31 -3.93 4.59
C CYS A 25 11.30 -5.36 4.04
N ARG A 26 11.81 -5.58 2.82
CA ARG A 26 11.87 -6.92 2.20
C ARG A 26 12.73 -7.91 2.99
N ARG A 27 13.87 -7.47 3.54
CA ARG A 27 14.74 -8.31 4.38
C ARG A 27 14.05 -8.73 5.68
N VAL A 28 13.30 -7.83 6.32
CA VAL A 28 12.50 -8.15 7.52
C VAL A 28 11.45 -9.21 7.22
N LEU A 29 10.77 -9.14 6.07
CA LEU A 29 9.78 -10.15 5.66
C LEU A 29 10.41 -11.52 5.40
N ILE A 30 11.61 -11.54 4.82
CA ILE A 30 12.37 -12.78 4.55
C ILE A 30 12.87 -13.39 5.87
N ALA A 31 13.49 -12.59 6.74
CA ALA A 31 13.94 -13.03 8.07
C ALA A 31 12.78 -13.60 8.92
N GLN A 32 11.59 -12.98 8.86
CA GLN A 32 10.36 -13.48 9.49
C GLN A 32 9.88 -14.85 8.98
N HIS A 33 10.30 -15.29 7.79
CA HIS A 33 9.97 -16.62 7.26
C HIS A 33 11.03 -17.69 7.63
N PHE A 34 12.24 -17.27 7.97
CA PHE A 34 13.33 -18.14 8.42
C PHE A 34 13.54 -18.10 9.95
N ASP A 35 12.62 -17.46 10.68
CA ASP A 35 12.69 -17.21 12.14
C ASP A 35 13.99 -16.52 12.60
N GLU A 36 14.59 -15.70 11.72
CA GLU A 36 15.82 -14.94 11.99
C GLU A 36 15.55 -13.59 12.67
N VAL A 37 16.40 -13.25 13.65
CA VAL A 37 16.38 -11.92 14.29
C VAL A 37 17.08 -10.90 13.40
N TRP A 38 16.32 -10.04 12.73
CA TRP A 38 16.84 -9.03 11.80
C TRP A 38 16.57 -7.58 12.24
N ASN A 39 17.61 -6.75 12.30
CA ASN A 39 17.45 -5.30 12.50
C ASN A 39 17.05 -4.61 11.18
N ALA A 40 15.87 -3.98 11.15
CA ALA A 40 15.36 -3.27 9.97
C ALA A 40 16.34 -2.21 9.41
N ASP A 41 17.08 -1.52 10.27
CA ASP A 41 18.00 -0.45 9.87
C ASP A 41 19.19 -0.97 9.06
N ALA A 42 19.62 -2.22 9.32
CA ALA A 42 20.68 -2.90 8.57
C ALA A 42 20.31 -3.15 7.09
N CYS A 43 19.08 -2.86 6.66
CA CYS A 43 18.71 -2.88 5.25
C CYS A 43 19.38 -1.77 4.43
N ASN A 44 19.80 -0.64 5.03
CA ASN A 44 20.55 0.43 4.36
C ASN A 44 19.93 0.90 3.02
N LYS A 45 18.60 1.03 2.96
CA LYS A 45 17.83 1.35 1.73
C LYS A 45 18.04 0.39 0.54
N MET A 46 18.54 -0.82 0.76
CA MET A 46 18.76 -1.82 -0.30
C MET A 46 17.50 -2.64 -0.68
N CYS A 47 16.28 -2.07 -0.59
CA CYS A 47 15.05 -2.68 -1.13
C CYS A 47 13.98 -1.64 -1.45
N ASP A 48 13.07 -1.96 -2.38
CA ASP A 48 12.03 -1.06 -2.88
C ASP A 48 11.20 -0.39 -1.78
N ASN A 49 10.78 -1.12 -0.75
CA ASN A 49 9.98 -0.58 0.36
C ASN A 49 10.79 0.37 1.27
N CYS A 50 12.11 0.21 1.39
CA CYS A 50 12.97 1.14 2.14
C CYS A 50 13.43 2.35 1.30
N CYS A 51 13.31 2.31 -0.02
CA CYS A 51 13.56 3.45 -0.91
C CYS A 51 12.36 4.41 -1.03
N LYS A 52 11.14 3.95 -0.71
CA LYS A 52 9.91 4.73 -0.84
C LYS A 52 9.74 5.68 0.34
N ASP A 53 9.82 6.97 0.08
CA ASP A 53 9.34 8.00 1.00
C ASP A 53 7.84 8.26 0.72
N VAL A 54 6.99 7.35 1.20
CA VAL A 54 5.54 7.37 0.95
C VAL A 54 4.81 7.04 2.24
N SER A 55 3.86 7.88 2.63
CA SER A 55 2.97 7.59 3.77
C SER A 55 1.90 6.57 3.40
N PHE A 56 1.57 5.70 4.36
CA PHE A 56 0.55 4.66 4.20
C PHE A 56 -0.66 4.95 5.10
N GLU A 57 -1.84 4.60 4.64
CA GLU A 57 -3.09 4.70 5.41
C GLU A 57 -3.83 3.36 5.43
N LYS A 58 -4.65 3.14 6.46
CA LYS A 58 -5.51 1.96 6.58
C LYS A 58 -6.86 2.27 5.92
N LYS A 59 -7.08 1.78 4.70
CA LYS A 59 -8.37 1.88 4.01
C LYS A 59 -9.31 0.78 4.50
N ASN A 60 -10.52 1.14 4.90
CA ASN A 60 -11.58 0.18 5.19
C ASN A 60 -12.09 -0.43 3.86
N VAL A 61 -12.05 -1.76 3.76
CA VAL A 61 -12.50 -2.54 2.58
C VAL A 61 -13.64 -3.50 2.92
N THR A 62 -14.24 -3.39 4.10
CA THR A 62 -15.30 -4.27 4.62
C THR A 62 -16.48 -4.39 3.65
N GLN A 63 -16.94 -3.25 3.10
CA GLN A 63 -18.06 -3.22 2.17
C GLN A 63 -17.75 -4.00 0.89
N HIS A 64 -16.54 -3.84 0.34
CA HIS A 64 -16.09 -4.61 -0.81
C HIS A 64 -16.09 -6.12 -0.54
N CYS A 65 -15.63 -6.55 0.65
CA CYS A 65 -15.72 -7.96 1.05
C CYS A 65 -17.18 -8.45 1.14
N ARG A 66 -18.08 -7.65 1.73
CA ARG A 66 -19.52 -7.98 1.80
C ARG A 66 -20.14 -8.12 0.40
N ASP A 67 -19.81 -7.23 -0.52
CA ASP A 67 -20.36 -7.24 -1.88
C ASP A 67 -19.84 -8.42 -2.71
N LEU A 68 -18.55 -8.77 -2.60
CA LEU A 68 -17.99 -10.00 -3.18
C LEU A 68 -18.70 -11.25 -2.64
N ILE A 69 -19.01 -11.30 -1.34
CA ILE A 69 -19.75 -12.42 -0.73
C ILE A 69 -21.21 -12.48 -1.23
N LYS A 70 -21.88 -11.35 -1.45
CA LYS A 70 -23.22 -11.33 -2.07
C LYS A 70 -23.19 -11.96 -3.47
N ILE A 71 -22.21 -11.59 -4.30
CA ILE A 71 -22.04 -12.14 -5.66
C ILE A 71 -21.82 -13.67 -5.60
N LEU A 72 -20.94 -14.12 -4.71
CA LEU A 72 -20.66 -15.56 -4.54
C LEU A 72 -21.88 -16.35 -4.05
N LYS A 73 -22.65 -15.81 -3.10
CA LYS A 73 -23.90 -16.43 -2.60
C LYS A 73 -24.99 -16.48 -3.69
N GLN A 74 -25.13 -15.44 -4.52
CA GLN A 74 -26.06 -15.47 -5.65
C GLN A 74 -25.64 -16.52 -6.69
N ALA A 75 -24.36 -16.61 -7.01
CA ALA A 75 -23.85 -17.63 -7.94
C ALA A 75 -24.05 -19.05 -7.39
N GLU A 76 -23.80 -19.29 -6.10
CA GLU A 76 -24.05 -20.56 -5.43
C GLU A 76 -25.54 -20.95 -5.48
N GLY A 77 -26.46 -20.02 -5.21
CA GLY A 77 -27.91 -20.25 -5.37
C GLY A 77 -28.37 -20.50 -6.80
N LEU A 78 -27.57 -20.10 -7.81
CA LEU A 78 -27.78 -20.40 -9.23
C LEU A 78 -27.02 -21.65 -9.71
N ASN A 79 -26.36 -22.39 -8.82
CA ASN A 79 -25.45 -23.50 -9.13
C ASN A 79 -24.29 -23.15 -10.09
N GLU A 80 -23.84 -21.89 -10.08
CA GLU A 80 -22.77 -21.35 -10.92
C GLU A 80 -21.44 -21.25 -10.17
N LYS A 81 -20.36 -21.80 -10.75
CA LYS A 81 -18.99 -21.63 -10.22
C LYS A 81 -18.31 -20.38 -10.82
N LEU A 82 -17.80 -19.51 -9.95
CA LEU A 82 -17.09 -18.29 -10.36
C LEU A 82 -15.57 -18.46 -10.31
N THR A 83 -14.91 -18.26 -11.45
CA THR A 83 -13.45 -18.04 -11.49
C THR A 83 -13.15 -16.63 -10.98
N PRO A 84 -11.90 -16.33 -10.56
CA PRO A 84 -11.50 -14.96 -10.17
C PRO A 84 -11.86 -13.91 -11.23
N LEU A 85 -11.67 -14.24 -12.52
CA LEU A 85 -12.07 -13.40 -13.66
C LEU A 85 -13.58 -13.12 -13.65
N LYS A 86 -14.43 -14.16 -13.58
CA LYS A 86 -15.89 -13.99 -13.53
C LYS A 86 -16.35 -13.16 -12.33
N LEU A 87 -15.71 -13.33 -11.16
CA LEU A 87 -16.03 -12.58 -9.94
C LEU A 87 -15.71 -11.08 -10.10
N ILE A 88 -14.52 -10.75 -10.61
CA ILE A 88 -14.11 -9.36 -10.87
C ILE A 88 -15.02 -8.73 -11.92
N ASP A 89 -15.29 -9.42 -13.02
CA ASP A 89 -16.13 -8.88 -14.09
C ASP A 89 -17.57 -8.64 -13.59
N ALA A 90 -18.16 -9.56 -12.82
CA ALA A 90 -19.46 -9.36 -12.19
C ALA A 90 -19.48 -8.19 -11.19
N TRP A 91 -18.41 -8.05 -10.39
CA TRP A 91 -18.24 -6.92 -9.46
C TRP A 91 -18.07 -5.57 -10.16
N MET A 92 -17.46 -5.56 -11.35
CA MET A 92 -17.37 -4.39 -12.25
C MET A 92 -18.67 -4.14 -13.05
N GLY A 93 -19.76 -4.89 -12.80
CA GLY A 93 -21.02 -4.77 -13.55
C GLY A 93 -20.98 -5.31 -14.98
N LYS A 94 -19.91 -6.03 -15.34
CA LYS A 94 -19.68 -6.65 -16.66
C LYS A 94 -20.12 -8.13 -16.64
N GLY A 95 -19.73 -8.88 -17.67
CA GLY A 95 -20.00 -10.32 -17.78
C GLY A 95 -21.50 -10.67 -17.86
N ALA A 96 -21.80 -11.94 -17.57
CA ALA A 96 -23.15 -12.49 -17.66
C ALA A 96 -24.10 -11.81 -16.67
N ALA A 97 -25.22 -11.26 -17.17
CA ALA A 97 -26.16 -10.47 -16.37
C ALA A 97 -26.70 -11.21 -15.13
N LYS A 98 -26.94 -12.53 -15.24
CA LYS A 98 -27.41 -13.38 -14.13
C LYS A 98 -26.46 -13.46 -12.92
N LEU A 99 -25.19 -13.09 -13.09
CA LEU A 99 -24.18 -13.09 -12.03
C LEU A 99 -24.01 -11.72 -11.36
N ARG A 100 -24.67 -10.67 -11.86
CA ARG A 100 -24.66 -9.34 -11.25
C ARG A 100 -25.70 -9.28 -10.14
N VAL A 101 -25.35 -8.66 -9.03
CA VAL A 101 -26.24 -8.50 -7.86
C VAL A 101 -26.83 -7.10 -7.87
N ALA A 102 -28.16 -6.98 -7.73
CA ALA A 102 -28.80 -5.68 -7.58
C ALA A 102 -28.30 -4.95 -6.31
N GLY A 103 -27.96 -3.67 -6.43
CA GLY A 103 -27.42 -2.87 -5.32
C GLY A 103 -25.92 -3.07 -5.03
N VAL A 104 -25.20 -3.94 -5.75
CA VAL A 104 -23.73 -3.94 -5.74
C VAL A 104 -23.24 -2.95 -6.79
N VAL A 105 -22.65 -1.85 -6.34
CA VAL A 105 -22.09 -0.80 -7.21
C VAL A 105 -20.64 -1.14 -7.55
N ALA A 106 -20.29 -1.04 -8.83
CA ALA A 106 -18.91 -1.22 -9.30
C ALA A 106 -18.00 -0.14 -8.69
N PRO A 107 -16.91 -0.49 -7.97
CA PRO A 107 -16.01 0.52 -7.40
C PRO A 107 -15.28 1.28 -8.51
N ALA A 108 -15.19 2.60 -8.37
CA ALA A 108 -14.38 3.48 -9.24
C ALA A 108 -12.88 3.36 -8.91
N LEU A 109 -12.32 2.15 -9.07
CA LEU A 109 -10.91 1.81 -8.84
C LEU A 109 -10.33 1.11 -10.08
N PRO A 110 -9.02 1.22 -10.34
CA PRO A 110 -8.37 0.46 -11.41
C PRO A 110 -8.47 -1.04 -11.12
N ARG A 111 -8.46 -1.86 -12.19
CA ARG A 111 -8.64 -3.31 -12.07
C ARG A 111 -7.61 -3.97 -11.15
N GLU A 112 -6.37 -3.48 -11.17
CA GLU A 112 -5.27 -3.93 -10.31
C GLU A 112 -5.56 -3.75 -8.81
N ASP A 113 -6.30 -2.68 -8.43
CA ASP A 113 -6.72 -2.45 -7.04
C ASP A 113 -7.88 -3.38 -6.66
N LEU A 114 -8.79 -3.68 -7.59
CA LEU A 114 -9.85 -4.68 -7.40
C LEU A 114 -9.25 -6.09 -7.19
N GLU A 115 -8.27 -6.46 -8.02
CA GLU A 115 -7.51 -7.70 -7.92
C GLU A 115 -6.75 -7.78 -6.58
N ARG A 116 -6.15 -6.67 -6.12
CA ARG A 116 -5.51 -6.58 -4.80
C ARG A 116 -6.51 -6.75 -3.65
N ILE A 117 -7.72 -6.18 -3.74
CA ILE A 117 -8.78 -6.37 -2.73
C ILE A 117 -9.26 -7.83 -2.69
N VAL A 118 -9.47 -8.47 -3.84
CA VAL A 118 -9.85 -9.89 -3.92
C VAL A 118 -8.75 -10.78 -3.34
N ALA A 119 -7.49 -10.53 -3.70
CA ALA A 119 -6.35 -11.27 -3.17
C ALA A 119 -6.15 -11.04 -1.66
N HIS A 120 -6.41 -9.84 -1.14
CA HIS A 120 -6.39 -9.56 0.30
C HIS A 120 -7.51 -10.32 1.03
N ALA A 121 -8.72 -10.36 0.47
CA ALA A 121 -9.85 -11.10 1.02
C ALA A 121 -9.63 -12.63 1.02
N LEU A 122 -8.89 -13.14 0.03
CA LEU A 122 -8.43 -14.54 -0.03
C LEU A 122 -7.37 -14.84 1.04
N LEU A 123 -6.30 -14.05 1.14
CA LEU A 123 -5.28 -14.21 2.18
C LEU A 123 -5.89 -14.18 3.59
N GLN A 124 -6.85 -13.28 3.82
CA GLN A 124 -7.55 -13.15 5.10
C GLN A 124 -8.66 -14.18 5.33
N GLN A 125 -8.84 -15.18 4.45
CA GLN A 125 -9.83 -16.26 4.57
C GLN A 125 -11.30 -15.80 4.62
N TYR A 126 -11.62 -14.61 4.13
CA TYR A 126 -13.01 -14.21 3.83
C TYR A 126 -13.51 -14.86 2.54
N LEU A 127 -12.59 -15.12 1.61
CA LEU A 127 -12.77 -15.98 0.44
C LEU A 127 -11.90 -17.24 0.59
N LYS A 128 -12.22 -18.28 -0.17
CA LYS A 128 -11.38 -19.48 -0.32
C LYS A 128 -11.37 -19.96 -1.77
N GLU A 129 -10.33 -20.69 -2.16
CA GLU A 129 -10.33 -21.40 -3.44
C GLU A 129 -11.15 -22.71 -3.37
N ASP A 130 -11.74 -23.08 -4.50
CA ASP A 130 -12.43 -24.35 -4.75
C ASP A 130 -11.85 -24.95 -6.04
N TYR A 131 -11.09 -26.03 -5.92
CA TYR A 131 -10.43 -26.65 -7.08
C TYR A 131 -11.36 -27.64 -7.77
N SER A 132 -11.45 -27.56 -9.09
CA SER A 132 -12.14 -28.56 -9.92
C SER A 132 -11.15 -29.25 -10.83
N PHE A 133 -11.13 -30.57 -10.80
CA PHE A 133 -10.32 -31.39 -11.70
C PHE A 133 -11.13 -31.66 -12.97
N THR A 134 -10.56 -31.32 -14.12
CA THR A 134 -11.07 -31.67 -15.45
C THR A 134 -10.10 -32.65 -16.11
N ALA A 135 -10.47 -33.25 -17.25
CA ALA A 135 -9.64 -34.24 -17.94
C ALA A 135 -8.19 -33.79 -18.23
N TYR A 136 -7.95 -32.48 -18.35
CA TYR A 136 -6.65 -31.92 -18.76
C TYR A 136 -6.10 -30.83 -17.82
N ALA A 137 -6.87 -30.36 -16.83
CA ALA A 137 -6.47 -29.23 -15.98
C ALA A 137 -7.17 -29.21 -14.62
N THR A 138 -6.46 -28.71 -13.59
CA THR A 138 -7.07 -28.25 -12.33
C THR A 138 -7.40 -26.77 -12.45
N ILE A 139 -8.66 -26.40 -12.24
CA ILE A 139 -9.15 -25.02 -12.35
C ILE A 139 -9.51 -24.49 -10.95
N SER A 140 -9.02 -23.30 -10.58
CA SER A 140 -9.43 -22.59 -9.36
C SER A 140 -10.72 -21.80 -9.58
N TYR A 141 -11.70 -22.04 -8.71
CA TYR A 141 -12.86 -21.19 -8.49
C TYR A 141 -12.74 -20.49 -7.13
N LEU A 142 -13.53 -19.46 -6.90
CA LEU A 142 -13.65 -18.80 -5.60
C LEU A 142 -14.98 -19.15 -4.94
N LYS A 143 -14.95 -19.34 -3.62
CA LYS A 143 -16.11 -19.54 -2.75
C LYS A 143 -16.02 -18.68 -1.50
N VAL A 144 -17.11 -18.59 -0.76
CA VAL A 144 -17.18 -17.96 0.57
C VAL A 144 -16.22 -18.68 1.52
N GLY A 145 -15.31 -17.93 2.16
CA GLY A 145 -14.29 -18.44 3.07
C GLY A 145 -14.77 -18.56 4.51
N PRO A 146 -14.01 -19.24 5.40
CA PRO A 146 -14.43 -19.53 6.77
C PRO A 146 -14.62 -18.27 7.64
N ARG A 147 -13.88 -17.18 7.39
CA ARG A 147 -14.02 -15.92 8.15
C ARG A 147 -15.12 -15.01 7.62
N ALA A 148 -15.84 -15.40 6.58
CA ALA A 148 -16.97 -14.64 6.04
C ALA A 148 -18.12 -14.44 7.05
N CYS A 149 -18.29 -15.35 8.01
CA CYS A 149 -19.28 -15.20 9.08
C CYS A 149 -19.04 -13.94 9.94
N LEU A 150 -17.79 -13.50 10.11
CA LEU A 150 -17.45 -12.31 10.90
C LEU A 150 -18.05 -11.03 10.28
N LEU A 151 -18.24 -11.00 8.95
CA LEU A 151 -18.79 -9.87 8.22
C LEU A 151 -20.30 -9.68 8.40
N SER A 152 -21.00 -10.58 9.09
CA SER A 152 -22.39 -10.36 9.51
C SER A 152 -22.51 -9.40 10.70
N ASN A 153 -21.43 -9.21 11.46
CA ASN A 153 -21.37 -8.22 12.54
C ASN A 153 -21.07 -6.84 11.95
N GLU A 154 -21.90 -5.85 12.27
CA GLU A 154 -21.72 -4.46 11.83
C GLU A 154 -20.50 -3.77 12.44
N ALA A 155 -20.01 -4.25 13.59
CA ALA A 155 -18.77 -3.75 14.20
C ALA A 155 -17.48 -4.33 13.56
N HIS A 156 -17.58 -5.39 12.74
CA HIS A 156 -16.39 -6.06 12.21
C HIS A 156 -15.80 -5.32 11.00
N ALA A 157 -14.57 -4.80 11.15
CA ALA A 157 -13.90 -4.01 10.12
C ALA A 157 -12.72 -4.75 9.48
N VAL A 158 -12.67 -4.78 8.15
CA VAL A 158 -11.54 -5.24 7.35
C VAL A 158 -10.77 -4.04 6.84
N THR A 159 -9.47 -3.95 7.16
CA THR A 159 -8.60 -2.84 6.75
C THR A 159 -7.40 -3.32 5.95
N MET A 160 -7.11 -2.63 4.85
CA MET A 160 -5.96 -2.89 3.98
C MET A 160 -5.05 -1.66 3.98
N GLN A 161 -3.73 -1.85 4.02
CA GLN A 161 -2.79 -0.74 3.85
C GLN A 161 -2.76 -0.30 2.39
N VAL A 162 -2.92 0.99 2.15
CA VAL A 162 -2.76 1.62 0.83
C VAL A 162 -1.77 2.77 0.93
N LYS A 163 -1.14 3.12 -0.19
CA LYS A 163 -0.35 4.36 -0.28
C LYS A 163 -1.32 5.53 -0.17
N LYS A 164 -1.04 6.49 0.70
CA LYS A 164 -1.79 7.74 0.74
C LYS A 164 -1.51 8.51 -0.56
N SER A 165 -2.55 8.98 -1.23
CA SER A 165 -2.36 9.88 -2.36
C SER A 165 -1.80 11.20 -1.85
N ALA A 166 -0.79 11.73 -2.55
CA ALA A 166 -0.28 13.07 -2.29
C ALA A 166 -1.34 14.08 -2.76
N GLN A 167 -2.31 14.38 -1.89
CA GLN A 167 -3.18 15.53 -2.10
C GLN A 167 -2.30 16.78 -2.07
N SER A 168 -2.30 17.52 -3.18
CA SER A 168 -1.63 18.81 -3.28
C SER A 168 -2.29 19.80 -2.34
N SER A 169 -1.74 19.96 -1.14
CA SER A 169 -2.08 21.01 -0.19
C SER A 169 -1.57 22.37 -0.69
N VAL A 170 -2.18 22.86 -1.76
CA VAL A 170 -1.97 24.19 -2.33
C VAL A 170 -3.26 24.98 -2.17
N ARG A 171 -3.44 25.55 -0.98
CA ARG A 171 -4.17 26.80 -0.64
C ARG A 171 -4.32 26.89 0.88
N GLY A 172 -4.07 28.03 1.52
CA GLY A 172 -3.63 29.30 0.95
C GLY A 172 -2.92 30.18 1.98
N ALA A 173 -2.14 31.13 1.48
CA ALA A 173 -1.54 32.19 2.25
C ALA A 173 -2.35 33.49 2.06
N LEU A 174 -2.51 34.23 3.17
CA LEU A 174 -3.01 35.60 3.30
C LEU A 174 -4.49 35.90 2.93
N SER A 175 -5.21 36.41 3.93
CA SER A 175 -6.03 37.62 3.80
C SER A 175 -5.85 38.47 5.07
N GLU A 176 -5.59 39.77 4.90
CA GLU A 176 -5.19 40.70 5.96
C GLU A 176 -6.34 41.12 6.91
N ALA A 177 -5.96 41.61 8.09
CA ALA A 177 -6.74 42.61 8.82
C ALA A 177 -5.80 43.63 9.49
N ARG A 178 -5.72 44.84 8.93
CA ARG A 178 -5.07 46.01 9.55
C ARG A 178 -5.94 46.54 10.69
N GLN A 179 -5.33 46.90 11.83
CA GLN A 179 -5.73 48.06 12.62
C GLN A 179 -4.49 48.78 13.16
N VAL A 180 -4.51 50.11 13.07
CA VAL A 180 -3.62 51.14 13.64
C VAL A 180 -4.63 52.12 14.29
N GLU A 181 -4.48 52.77 15.44
CA GLU A 181 -3.37 53.42 16.17
C GLU A 181 -3.59 53.22 17.71
N GLN A 182 -2.89 53.80 18.71
CA GLN A 182 -2.04 54.98 18.80
C GLN A 182 -1.13 54.96 20.07
N VAL A 183 0.15 55.29 19.88
CA VAL A 183 1.04 56.19 20.67
C VAL A 183 1.16 56.07 22.20
N ASP A 184 2.39 55.82 22.68
CA ASP A 184 3.15 56.79 23.50
C ASP A 184 4.67 56.73 23.19
N SER A 185 5.57 57.25 24.05
CA SER A 185 6.58 58.23 23.60
C SER A 185 7.98 58.13 24.27
N LYS A 186 8.92 58.93 23.73
CA LYS A 186 10.32 59.22 24.14
C LYS A 186 11.37 58.13 23.84
N GLY A 187 12.57 58.46 23.36
CA GLY A 187 13.10 59.77 22.92
C GLY A 187 14.60 59.71 22.54
N GLU A 188 15.07 60.75 21.84
CA GLU A 188 16.49 61.14 21.61
C GLU A 188 17.33 60.20 20.71
N GLU A 189 17.72 60.61 19.49
CA GLU A 189 18.97 61.34 19.11
C GLU A 189 20.25 60.46 19.20
N GLN A 190 21.22 60.49 18.28
CA GLN A 190 21.57 61.38 17.15
C GLN A 190 22.56 60.65 16.18
N SER A 191 22.76 61.15 14.94
CA SER A 191 24.00 61.12 14.09
C SER A 191 25.01 59.93 14.10
N SER A 192 25.73 59.52 13.04
CA SER A 192 25.97 60.07 11.68
C SER A 192 26.84 59.11 10.83
N ALA A 193 26.56 59.09 9.52
CA ALA A 193 27.48 59.21 8.37
C ALA A 193 28.71 58.29 8.12
N SER A 194 28.88 57.97 6.81
CA SER A 194 30.08 57.41 6.14
C SER A 194 30.49 55.97 6.52
N GLY A 195 31.11 55.16 5.65
CA GLY A 195 31.49 55.34 4.24
C GLY A 195 32.49 54.25 3.81
N SER A 196 32.76 54.13 2.50
CA SER A 196 33.81 53.31 1.85
C SER A 196 33.79 51.77 1.98
N SER A 197 33.66 51.09 0.83
CA SER A 197 34.26 49.77 0.54
C SER A 197 35.80 49.89 0.47
N PRO A 198 36.60 48.79 0.56
CA PRO A 198 36.88 48.03 -0.67
C PRO A 198 37.17 46.51 -0.53
N GLU A 199 36.96 45.84 -1.66
CA GLU A 199 37.72 44.74 -2.31
C GLU A 199 38.60 43.72 -1.55
N ILE A 200 38.33 42.45 -1.86
CA ILE A 200 39.25 41.40 -2.40
C ILE A 200 40.53 41.08 -1.60
N ASN A 201 40.64 39.82 -1.13
CA ASN A 201 41.75 38.98 -1.59
C ASN A 201 41.44 37.47 -1.62
N THR A 202 42.14 36.78 -2.53
CA THR A 202 42.15 35.33 -2.74
C THR A 202 43.28 34.67 -1.95
N THR A 203 43.23 33.35 -1.74
CA THR A 203 44.43 32.47 -1.74
C THR A 203 44.03 30.99 -1.78
N SER A 204 44.97 30.13 -2.18
CA SER A 204 44.70 28.79 -2.71
C SER A 204 45.71 27.73 -2.23
N ALA A 205 45.22 26.48 -2.07
CA ALA A 205 46.02 25.23 -2.07
C ALA A 205 47.08 25.07 -0.95
N PRO A 206 47.83 23.93 -0.80
CA PRO A 206 47.83 22.67 -1.55
C PRO A 206 47.69 21.38 -0.69
N GLY A 207 47.76 20.19 -1.31
CA GLY A 207 47.53 18.88 -0.66
C GLY A 207 48.76 17.95 -0.51
N ARG A 208 48.51 16.68 -0.13
CA ARG A 208 49.41 15.49 -0.10
C ARG A 208 48.54 14.23 -0.27
N LEU A 209 48.81 13.25 -1.14
CA LEU A 209 49.91 12.25 -1.25
C LEU A 209 49.81 11.03 -0.30
N GLY A 210 49.70 9.84 -0.89
CA GLY A 210 50.32 8.60 -0.40
C GLY A 210 49.41 7.48 0.15
N GLY A 211 49.52 6.26 -0.39
CA GLY A 211 48.91 5.06 0.21
C GLY A 211 48.70 3.85 -0.70
N GLN A 212 49.77 3.15 -1.10
CA GLN A 212 49.66 1.79 -1.65
C GLN A 212 49.61 0.75 -0.52
N ALA A 213 48.76 -0.27 -0.65
CA ALA A 213 48.99 -1.59 -0.07
C ALA A 213 48.18 -2.65 -0.82
N GLY A 214 48.85 -3.62 -1.45
CA GLY A 214 48.20 -4.82 -1.97
C GLY A 214 48.38 -5.98 -1.00
N PHE A 215 47.45 -6.93 -0.97
CA PHE A 215 47.69 -8.24 -0.37
C PHE A 215 47.06 -9.35 -1.21
N LYS A 216 47.81 -10.44 -1.38
CA LYS A 216 47.41 -11.61 -2.18
C LYS A 216 46.42 -12.49 -1.42
N ARG A 217 45.46 -13.07 -2.13
CA ARG A 217 45.22 -14.52 -2.21
C ARG A 217 44.45 -14.84 -3.49
#